data_AF-M6R7S8-F1
#
_entry.id   AF-M6R7S8-F1
#
_cell.length_a   1.000
_cell.length_b   1.000
_cell.length_c   1.000
_cell.angle_alpha   90.00
_cell.angle_beta   90.00
_cell.angle_gamma   90.00
#
_symmetry.space_group_name_H-M   'P 1'
#
loop_
_entity.id
_entity.type
_entity.pdbx_description
1 polymer ?
#
loop_
_entity_poly.entity_id
_entity_poly.type
_entity_poly.pdbx_seq_one_letter_code
_entity_poly.pdbx_strand_id
1 'polypeptide(L)'
;MKKNLPAGYRTDWGGQFENFTRAKERLALVVPIALAIIFFMLMAAFGSIYYALGVFIVVPLAVSGGIIGLVIRGLPFSIPAGVGFIAVSGIAVLNGVVYASTLREELEKGASISDAVYLAGVHSLRPVMTTEVIAAVGFIPMAISTMAGAEVQRPLATVVIFGVIVATVFSRVLLPIVMEYLLNIYEHQERRKSAKRRLLEKRAFGHHQFVHDNSEWLQTHSETQEIVTEEDTSEVDVKKRSQPKKSSKRTKK
;
A
#
# COMPACT_ATOMS: atom_id res chain seq x y z
N MET A 1 -3.98 43.21 23.18
CA MET A 1 -4.62 44.32 23.91
C MET A 1 -5.91 43.84 24.59
N LYS A 2 -5.81 43.06 25.67
CA LYS A 2 -6.97 42.57 26.46
C LYS A 2 -6.76 42.92 27.93
N LYS A 3 -6.49 44.20 28.20
CA LYS A 3 -6.32 44.72 29.55
C LYS A 3 -7.09 46.05 29.57
N ASN A 4 -8.16 46.13 30.37
CA ASN A 4 -9.04 47.28 30.61
C ASN A 4 -10.33 47.37 29.76
N LEU A 5 -11.19 46.34 29.78
CA LEU A 5 -12.62 46.54 29.53
C LEU A 5 -13.40 46.32 30.84
N PRO A 6 -14.38 47.19 31.17
CA PRO A 6 -15.22 47.02 32.36
C PRO A 6 -16.07 45.74 32.26
N ALA A 7 -16.40 45.16 33.42
CA ALA A 7 -17.17 43.92 33.51
C ALA A 7 -18.54 44.07 32.82
N GLY A 8 -18.85 43.16 31.89
CA GLY A 8 -20.10 43.17 31.09
C GLY A 8 -19.90 43.40 29.60
N TYR A 9 -18.73 43.87 29.15
CA TYR A 9 -18.41 43.98 27.72
C TYR A 9 -17.85 42.68 27.16
N ARG A 10 -18.53 42.11 26.16
CA ARG A 10 -18.00 41.06 25.29
C ARG A 10 -17.47 41.69 24.01
N THR A 11 -16.19 41.47 23.72
CA THR A 11 -15.59 41.80 22.43
C THR A 11 -15.77 40.59 21.52
N ASP A 12 -16.75 40.64 20.62
CA ASP A 12 -16.86 39.70 19.50
C ASP A 12 -16.32 40.37 18.23
N TRP A 13 -15.57 39.61 17.43
CA TRP A 13 -14.99 40.11 16.18
C TRP A 13 -16.02 39.95 15.06
N GLY A 14 -16.59 41.04 14.55
CA GLY A 14 -17.49 41.02 13.39
C GLY A 14 -16.81 41.37 12.06
N GLY A 15 -17.45 41.07 10.93
CA GLY A 15 -17.01 41.52 9.60
C GLY A 15 -15.94 40.65 8.93
N GLN A 16 -14.88 41.26 8.37
CA GLN A 16 -13.86 40.55 7.56
C GLN A 16 -12.97 39.58 8.37
N PHE A 17 -12.72 39.84 9.66
CA PHE A 17 -11.90 38.97 10.50
C PHE A 17 -12.60 37.65 10.84
N GLU A 18 -13.92 37.67 11.02
CA GLU A 18 -14.71 36.47 11.22
C GLU A 18 -14.79 35.64 9.94
N ASN A 19 -14.95 36.28 8.77
CA ASN A 19 -14.86 35.60 7.47
C ASN A 19 -13.49 34.95 7.27
N PHE A 20 -12.40 35.63 7.63
CA PHE A 20 -11.05 35.06 7.58
C PHE A 20 -10.88 33.86 8.53
N THR A 21 -11.39 33.95 9.76
CA THR A 21 -11.32 32.87 10.75
C THR A 21 -12.11 31.64 10.30
N ARG A 22 -13.37 31.84 9.87
CA ARG A 22 -14.22 30.78 9.32
C ARG A 22 -13.58 30.13 8.08
N ALA A 23 -12.98 30.92 7.20
CA ALA A 23 -12.37 30.40 5.98
C ALA A 23 -11.03 29.68 6.26
N LYS A 24 -10.28 30.09 7.29
CA LYS A 24 -9.11 29.33 7.82
C LYS A 24 -9.53 27.99 8.42
N GLU A 25 -10.61 27.96 9.20
CA GLU A 25 -11.16 26.71 9.77
C GLU A 25 -11.60 25.74 8.67
N ARG A 26 -12.28 26.26 7.62
CA ARG A 26 -12.62 25.45 6.43
C ARG A 26 -11.36 24.90 5.77
N LEU A 27 -10.34 25.72 5.56
CA LEU A 27 -9.08 25.27 4.94
C LEU A 27 -8.39 24.17 5.77
N ALA A 28 -8.44 24.25 7.10
CA ALA A 28 -7.89 23.23 7.99
C ALA A 28 -8.57 21.86 7.85
N LEU A 29 -9.85 21.83 7.44
CA LEU A 29 -10.56 20.59 7.08
C LEU A 29 -10.33 20.18 5.62
N VAL A 30 -10.35 21.14 4.69
CA VAL A 30 -10.24 20.87 3.25
C VAL A 30 -8.87 20.32 2.87
N VAL A 31 -7.78 20.80 3.47
CA VAL A 31 -6.42 20.32 3.15
C VAL A 31 -6.26 18.81 3.45
N PRO A 32 -6.57 18.31 4.67
CA PRO A 32 -6.53 16.87 4.94
C PRO A 32 -7.45 16.05 4.04
N ILE A 33 -8.66 16.53 3.76
CA ILE A 33 -9.61 15.83 2.89
C ILE A 33 -9.04 15.72 1.46
N ALA A 34 -8.48 16.81 0.92
CA ALA A 34 -7.85 16.82 -0.38
C ALA A 34 -6.67 15.83 -0.45
N LEU A 35 -5.81 15.83 0.57
CA LEU A 35 -4.70 14.88 0.65
C LEU A 35 -5.16 13.41 0.77
N ALA A 36 -6.22 13.16 1.53
CA ALA A 36 -6.83 11.83 1.61
C ALA A 36 -7.37 11.39 0.26
N ILE A 37 -8.10 12.26 -0.45
CA ILE A 37 -8.62 11.97 -1.80
C ILE A 37 -7.46 11.66 -2.76
N ILE A 38 -6.40 12.47 -2.77
CA ILE A 38 -5.20 12.23 -3.58
C ILE A 38 -4.61 10.85 -3.27
N PHE A 39 -4.47 10.49 -1.99
CA PHE A 39 -3.95 9.19 -1.58
C PHE A 39 -4.84 8.02 -2.05
N PHE A 40 -6.16 8.13 -1.89
CA PHE A 40 -7.09 7.11 -2.39
C PHE A 40 -7.07 7.00 -3.93
N MET A 41 -6.92 8.13 -4.63
CA MET A 41 -6.76 8.14 -6.09
C MET A 41 -5.48 7.40 -6.51
N LEU A 42 -4.38 7.58 -5.78
CA LEU A 42 -3.14 6.86 -6.02
C LEU A 42 -3.28 5.35 -5.78
N MET A 43 -3.95 4.96 -4.71
CA MET A 43 -4.25 3.54 -4.48
C MET A 43 -5.11 2.94 -5.59
N ALA A 44 -6.11 3.67 -6.08
CA ALA A 44 -6.95 3.23 -7.20
C ALA A 44 -6.16 3.14 -8.52
N ALA A 45 -5.25 4.08 -8.77
CA ALA A 45 -4.46 4.13 -10.00
C ALA A 45 -3.44 2.98 -10.10
N PHE A 46 -2.74 2.67 -9.01
CA PHE A 46 -1.67 1.66 -9.03
C PHE A 46 -2.12 0.29 -8.51
N GLY A 47 -3.23 0.19 -7.78
CA GLY A 47 -3.69 -1.04 -7.13
C GLY A 47 -2.75 -1.56 -6.05
N SER A 48 -1.71 -0.80 -5.68
CA SER A 48 -0.69 -1.20 -4.73
C SER A 48 -0.35 -0.06 -3.76
N ILE A 49 -0.45 -0.38 -2.47
CA ILE A 49 -0.16 0.55 -1.38
C ILE A 49 1.30 1.05 -1.41
N TYR A 50 2.24 0.24 -1.91
CA TYR A 50 3.66 0.57 -1.95
C TYR A 50 3.94 1.67 -2.99
N TYR A 51 3.35 1.58 -4.17
CA TYR A 51 3.43 2.64 -5.18
C TYR A 51 2.74 3.91 -4.69
N ALA A 52 1.55 3.79 -4.08
CA ALA A 52 0.83 4.94 -3.55
C ALA A 52 1.62 5.67 -2.46
N LEU A 53 2.19 4.95 -1.48
CA LEU A 53 3.02 5.53 -0.42
C LEU A 53 4.31 6.15 -0.99
N GLY A 54 4.96 5.47 -1.94
CA GLY A 54 6.18 5.95 -2.57
C GLY A 54 5.96 7.25 -3.35
N VAL A 55 4.81 7.44 -4.00
CA VAL A 55 4.45 8.72 -4.64
C VAL A 55 4.03 9.76 -3.60
N PHE A 56 3.30 9.36 -2.56
CA PHE A 56 2.79 10.27 -1.55
C PHE A 56 3.89 10.93 -0.71
N ILE A 57 5.07 10.33 -0.59
CA ILE A 57 6.22 10.93 0.11
C ILE A 57 6.69 12.26 -0.52
N VAL A 58 6.36 12.50 -1.79
CA VAL A 58 6.71 13.75 -2.48
C VAL A 58 5.87 14.92 -1.99
N VAL A 59 4.66 14.66 -1.45
CA VAL A 59 3.76 15.72 -0.97
C VAL A 59 4.39 16.52 0.16
N PRO A 60 4.90 15.91 1.25
CA PRO A 60 5.64 16.65 2.30
C PRO A 60 6.84 17.44 1.78
N LEU A 61 7.55 16.95 0.76
CA LEU A 61 8.68 17.66 0.15
C LEU A 61 8.23 18.91 -0.62
N ALA A 62 7.10 18.83 -1.31
CA ALA A 62 6.52 19.98 -2.00
C ALA A 62 6.02 21.04 -1.02
N VAL A 63 5.38 20.59 0.07
CA VAL A 63 4.93 21.48 1.15
C VAL A 63 6.12 22.16 1.82
N SER A 64 7.22 21.44 2.10
CA SER A 64 8.41 22.05 2.70
C SER A 64 9.00 23.14 1.80
N GLY A 65 9.08 22.91 0.49
CA GLY A 65 9.48 23.92 -0.48
C GLY A 65 8.60 25.16 -0.46
N GLY A 66 7.27 24.98 -0.44
CA GLY A 66 6.33 26.10 -0.37
C GLY A 66 6.46 26.91 0.93
N ILE A 67 6.69 26.24 2.07
CA ILE A 67 6.95 26.91 3.36
C ILE A 67 8.22 27.74 3.28
N ILE A 68 9.31 27.17 2.74
CA ILE A 68 10.57 27.88 2.53
C ILE A 68 10.35 29.13 1.67
N GLY A 69 9.59 29.02 0.59
CA GLY A 69 9.26 30.16 -0.29
C GLY A 69 8.52 31.29 0.43
N LEU A 70 7.53 30.96 1.26
CA LEU A 70 6.80 31.97 2.04
C LEU A 70 7.73 32.67 3.05
N VAL A 71 8.57 31.91 3.75
CA VAL A 71 9.51 32.44 4.75
C VAL A 71 10.53 33.36 4.09
N ILE A 72 11.16 32.94 2.99
CA ILE A 72 12.17 33.74 2.27
C ILE A 72 11.55 35.05 1.75
N ARG A 73 10.30 35.02 1.27
CA ARG A 73 9.62 36.23 0.77
C ARG A 73 8.93 37.05 1.86
N GLY A 74 8.97 36.62 3.13
CA GLY A 74 8.27 37.28 4.23
C GLY A 74 6.75 37.36 4.04
N LEU A 75 6.17 36.38 3.31
CA LEU A 75 4.74 36.35 3.03
C LEU A 75 4.00 35.55 4.12
N PRO A 76 2.87 36.04 4.63
CA PRO A 76 2.11 35.33 5.65
C PRO A 76 1.44 34.09 5.05
N PHE A 77 1.19 33.09 5.90
CA PHE A 77 0.29 32.00 5.55
C PHE A 77 -1.15 32.55 5.43
N SER A 78 -1.64 32.60 4.20
CA SER A 78 -2.97 33.08 3.85
C SER A 78 -3.81 31.98 3.20
N ILE A 79 -5.11 32.20 3.02
CA ILE A 79 -5.99 31.23 2.37
C ILE A 79 -5.54 30.89 0.94
N PRO A 80 -5.15 31.87 0.09
CA PRO A 80 -4.57 31.59 -1.21
C PRO A 80 -3.27 30.78 -1.16
N ALA A 81 -2.43 31.01 -0.14
CA ALA A 81 -1.25 30.17 0.08
C ALA A 81 -1.65 28.71 0.39
N GLY A 82 -2.70 28.52 1.20
CA GLY A 82 -3.32 27.22 1.47
C GLY A 82 -3.77 26.48 0.20
N VAL A 83 -4.47 27.18 -0.69
CA VAL A 83 -4.84 26.63 -2.02
C VAL A 83 -3.60 26.29 -2.84
N GLY A 84 -2.56 27.15 -2.78
CA GLY A 84 -1.25 26.87 -3.37
C GLY A 84 -0.60 25.58 -2.85
N PHE A 85 -0.71 25.29 -1.56
CA PHE A 85 -0.20 24.03 -0.99
C PHE A 85 -0.95 22.80 -1.49
N ILE A 86 -2.26 22.89 -1.67
CA ILE A 86 -3.05 21.81 -2.29
C ILE A 86 -2.62 21.63 -3.76
N ALA A 87 -2.50 22.73 -4.51
CA ALA A 87 -2.10 22.70 -5.91
C ALA A 87 -0.71 22.08 -6.09
N VAL A 88 0.28 22.52 -5.30
CA VAL A 88 1.65 22.00 -5.40
C VAL A 88 1.75 20.55 -4.96
N SER A 89 0.90 20.10 -4.03
CA SER A 89 0.79 18.68 -3.68
C SER A 89 0.31 17.85 -4.86
N GLY A 90 -0.69 18.34 -5.62
CA GLY A 90 -1.17 17.67 -6.83
C GLY A 90 -0.12 17.62 -7.95
N ILE A 91 0.57 18.74 -8.19
CA ILE A 91 1.67 18.81 -9.19
C ILE A 91 2.80 17.83 -8.81
N ALA A 92 3.21 17.84 -7.55
CA ALA A 92 4.22 16.91 -7.03
C ALA A 92 3.81 15.44 -7.18
N VAL A 93 2.53 15.14 -6.95
CA VAL A 93 1.99 13.79 -7.14
C VAL A 93 1.99 13.40 -8.60
N LEU A 94 1.64 14.29 -9.53
CA LEU A 94 1.73 14.01 -10.96
C LEU A 94 3.16 13.60 -11.35
N ASN A 95 4.17 14.32 -10.86
CA ASN A 95 5.57 13.99 -11.13
C ASN A 95 5.95 12.62 -10.58
N GLY A 96 5.50 12.31 -9.36
CA GLY A 96 5.72 10.99 -8.77
C GLY A 96 4.99 9.87 -9.52
N VAL A 97 3.77 10.13 -10.02
CA VAL A 97 2.99 9.19 -10.85
C VAL A 97 3.74 8.90 -12.15
N VAL A 98 4.25 9.92 -12.85
CA VAL A 98 5.01 9.74 -14.10
C VAL A 98 6.20 8.83 -13.87
N TYR A 99 6.97 9.07 -12.81
CA TYR A 99 8.09 8.21 -12.45
C TYR A 99 7.63 6.77 -12.13
N ALA A 100 6.62 6.63 -11.27
CA ALA A 100 6.10 5.34 -10.83
C ALA A 100 5.50 4.51 -11.99
N SER A 101 4.85 5.16 -12.96
CA SER A 101 4.34 4.50 -14.15
C SER A 101 5.46 4.01 -15.05
N THR A 102 6.51 4.81 -15.25
CA THR A 102 7.68 4.36 -16.03
C THR A 102 8.41 3.23 -15.32
N LEU A 103 8.53 3.29 -13.99
CA LEU A 103 9.10 2.19 -13.19
C LEU A 103 8.31 0.90 -13.35
N ARG A 104 6.98 0.97 -13.27
CA ARG A 104 6.13 -0.20 -13.50
C ARG A 104 6.32 -0.76 -14.90
N GLU A 105 6.39 0.10 -15.92
CA GLU A 105 6.60 -0.31 -17.30
C GLU A 105 7.94 -1.05 -17.49
N GLU A 106 9.03 -0.56 -16.89
CA GLU A 106 10.34 -1.22 -16.95
C GLU A 106 10.36 -2.57 -16.20
N LEU A 107 9.64 -2.68 -15.08
CA LEU A 107 9.47 -3.95 -14.38
C LEU A 107 8.64 -4.95 -15.19
N GLU A 108 7.60 -4.49 -15.90
CA GLU A 108 6.78 -5.33 -16.79
C GLU A 108 7.58 -5.83 -18.01
N LYS A 109 8.61 -5.08 -18.44
CA LYS A 109 9.59 -5.53 -19.45
C LYS A 109 10.59 -6.57 -18.91
N GLY A 110 10.55 -6.89 -17.63
CA GLY A 110 11.41 -7.90 -17.00
C GLY A 110 12.75 -7.37 -16.51
N ALA A 111 12.94 -6.06 -16.40
CA ALA A 111 14.14 -5.48 -15.80
C ALA A 111 14.24 -5.84 -14.31
N SER A 112 15.48 -5.93 -13.79
CA SER A 112 15.70 -6.06 -12.35
C SER A 112 15.22 -4.78 -11.64
N ILE A 113 14.89 -4.85 -10.33
CA ILE A 113 14.37 -3.68 -9.60
C ILE A 113 15.34 -2.49 -9.69
N SER A 114 16.64 -2.73 -9.50
CA SER A 114 17.66 -1.67 -9.53
C SER A 114 17.82 -1.08 -10.94
N ASP A 115 17.78 -1.91 -11.99
CA ASP A 115 17.83 -1.43 -13.38
C ASP A 115 16.57 -0.64 -13.75
N ALA A 116 15.40 -1.14 -13.36
CA ALA A 116 14.12 -0.49 -13.60
C ALA A 116 14.04 0.87 -12.92
N VAL A 117 14.54 0.99 -11.68
CA VAL A 117 14.64 2.27 -10.95
C VAL A 117 15.55 3.26 -11.67
N TYR A 118 16.71 2.81 -12.15
CA TYR A 118 17.62 3.66 -12.91
C TYR A 118 17.01 4.12 -14.24
N LEU A 119 16.46 3.20 -15.03
CA LEU A 119 15.83 3.46 -16.32
C LEU A 119 14.61 4.36 -16.18
N ALA A 120 13.73 4.08 -15.20
CA ALA A 120 12.58 4.91 -14.89
C ALA A 120 12.97 6.32 -14.51
N GLY A 121 14.09 6.46 -13.77
CA GLY A 121 14.79 7.72 -13.64
C GLY A 121 15.03 8.31 -15.02
N VAL A 122 16.01 7.83 -15.75
CA VAL A 122 16.48 8.44 -17.01
C VAL A 122 15.32 8.80 -17.96
N HIS A 123 14.36 7.89 -18.17
CA HIS A 123 13.23 8.07 -19.07
C HIS A 123 12.24 9.16 -18.61
N SER A 124 11.97 9.25 -17.30
CA SER A 124 11.05 10.28 -16.76
C SER A 124 11.70 11.65 -16.55
N LEU A 125 13.04 11.78 -16.69
CA LEU A 125 13.74 13.05 -16.42
C LEU A 125 13.24 14.19 -17.31
N ARG A 126 13.21 13.95 -18.62
CA ARG A 126 12.85 14.95 -19.64
C ARG A 126 11.40 15.44 -19.50
N PRO A 127 10.38 14.55 -19.43
CA PRO A 127 9.01 15.01 -19.31
C PRO A 127 8.78 15.79 -18.01
N VAL A 128 9.31 15.30 -16.87
CA VAL A 128 9.14 15.97 -15.56
C VAL A 128 9.81 17.34 -15.54
N MET A 129 11.08 17.45 -15.97
CA MET A 129 11.77 18.75 -15.98
C MET A 129 11.06 19.77 -16.87
N THR A 130 10.52 19.34 -18.01
CA THR A 130 9.83 20.23 -18.94
C THR A 130 8.57 20.82 -18.31
N THR A 131 7.73 19.98 -17.69
CA THR A 131 6.48 20.44 -17.06
C THR A 131 6.74 21.35 -15.87
N GLU A 132 7.76 21.06 -15.08
CA GLU A 132 8.10 21.84 -13.88
C GLU A 132 8.68 23.21 -14.24
N VAL A 133 9.51 23.29 -15.28
CA VAL A 133 10.00 24.56 -15.80
C VAL A 133 8.84 25.40 -16.33
N ILE A 134 7.92 24.81 -17.09
CA ILE A 134 6.73 25.50 -17.61
C ILE A 134 5.87 26.01 -16.44
N ALA A 135 5.63 25.18 -15.42
CA ALA A 135 4.87 25.56 -14.24
C ALA A 135 5.54 26.74 -13.53
N ALA A 136 6.83 26.62 -13.18
CA ALA A 136 7.57 27.67 -12.49
C ALA A 136 7.52 29.00 -13.25
N VAL A 137 7.81 28.97 -14.56
CA VAL A 137 7.78 30.16 -15.44
C VAL A 137 6.39 30.78 -15.52
N GLY A 138 5.34 29.96 -15.63
CA GLY A 138 3.95 30.42 -15.70
C GLY A 138 3.49 31.20 -14.45
N PHE A 139 4.07 30.89 -13.28
CA PHE A 139 3.75 31.58 -12.03
C PHE A 139 4.63 32.81 -11.76
N ILE A 140 5.71 33.05 -12.52
CA ILE A 140 6.61 34.19 -12.28
C ILE A 140 5.88 35.54 -12.31
N PRO A 141 5.05 35.87 -13.32
CA PRO A 141 4.38 37.18 -13.38
C PRO A 141 3.45 37.40 -12.17
N MET A 142 2.75 36.34 -11.77
CA MET A 142 1.87 36.33 -10.61
C MET A 142 2.64 36.53 -9.29
N ALA A 143 3.85 35.97 -9.21
CA ALA A 143 4.71 36.09 -8.03
C ALA A 143 5.27 37.50 -7.84
N ILE A 144 5.56 38.25 -8.91
CA ILE A 144 6.17 39.59 -8.84
C ILE A 144 5.17 40.75 -9.00
N SER A 145 3.95 40.47 -9.45
CA SER A 145 2.92 41.49 -9.71
C SER A 145 2.72 42.46 -8.54
N THR A 146 2.54 43.75 -8.83
CA THR A 146 2.25 44.82 -7.85
C THR A 146 0.89 45.47 -8.05
N MET A 147 0.08 44.95 -8.96
CA MET A 147 -1.25 45.48 -9.26
C MET A 147 -2.25 45.14 -8.13
N ALA A 148 -3.40 45.80 -8.13
CA ALA A 148 -4.52 45.44 -7.27
C ALA A 148 -4.85 43.94 -7.42
N GLY A 149 -5.04 43.24 -6.29
CA GLY A 149 -5.26 41.78 -6.26
C GLY A 149 -3.97 40.96 -6.10
N ALA A 150 -2.79 41.58 -6.18
CA ALA A 150 -1.51 40.89 -5.98
C ALA A 150 -1.37 40.31 -4.55
N GLU A 151 -2.06 40.87 -3.57
CA GLU A 151 -2.10 40.38 -2.19
C GLU A 151 -2.65 38.95 -2.07
N VAL A 152 -3.54 38.54 -2.98
CA VAL A 152 -4.09 37.18 -3.06
C VAL A 152 -3.19 36.28 -3.92
N GLN A 153 -2.59 36.84 -4.97
CA GLN A 153 -1.87 36.08 -5.98
C GLN A 153 -0.43 35.74 -5.58
N ARG A 154 0.30 36.66 -4.96
CA ARG A 154 1.72 36.47 -4.61
C ARG A 154 1.95 35.27 -3.67
N PRO A 155 1.16 35.07 -2.59
CA PRO A 155 1.39 33.94 -1.70
C PRO A 155 1.12 32.61 -2.40
N LEU A 156 0.08 32.52 -3.22
CA LEU A 156 -0.24 31.32 -4.00
C LEU A 156 0.88 30.98 -4.97
N ALA A 157 1.30 31.94 -5.81
CA ALA A 157 2.35 31.74 -6.80
C ALA A 157 3.70 31.38 -6.16
N THR A 158 4.03 32.03 -5.04
CA THR A 158 5.29 31.75 -4.31
C THR A 158 5.33 30.31 -3.81
N VAL A 159 4.24 29.83 -3.21
CA VAL A 159 4.16 28.44 -2.72
C VAL A 159 4.34 27.45 -3.86
N VAL A 160 3.69 27.68 -4.99
CA VAL A 160 3.77 26.77 -6.15
C VAL A 160 5.18 26.75 -6.74
N ILE A 161 5.79 27.91 -7.00
CA ILE A 161 7.14 28.00 -7.59
C ILE A 161 8.17 27.30 -6.71
N PHE A 162 8.24 27.67 -5.43
CA PHE A 162 9.24 27.10 -4.54
C PHE A 162 8.96 25.63 -4.22
N GLY A 163 7.69 25.26 -4.08
CA GLY A 163 7.30 23.88 -3.84
C GLY A 163 7.66 22.97 -5.01
N VAL A 164 7.40 23.37 -6.26
CA VAL A 164 7.82 22.67 -7.49
C VAL A 164 9.34 22.51 -7.57
N ILE A 165 10.09 23.60 -7.38
CA ILE A 165 11.55 23.58 -7.49
C ILE A 165 12.16 22.63 -6.45
N VAL A 166 11.79 22.78 -5.18
CA VAL A 166 12.32 21.95 -4.09
C VAL A 166 11.84 20.51 -4.23
N ALA A 167 10.55 20.28 -4.52
CA ALA A 167 10.03 18.94 -4.73
C ALA A 167 10.74 18.24 -5.89
N THR A 168 10.99 18.92 -7.00
CA THR A 168 11.63 18.32 -8.17
C THR A 168 13.06 17.91 -7.88
N VAL A 169 13.86 18.79 -7.27
CA VAL A 169 15.24 18.47 -6.90
C VAL A 169 15.30 17.30 -5.91
N PHE A 170 14.47 17.36 -4.86
CA PHE A 170 14.50 16.33 -3.81
C PHE A 170 13.88 15.01 -4.26
N SER A 171 12.73 15.05 -4.95
CA SER A 171 12.08 13.84 -5.46
C SER A 171 13.00 13.10 -6.39
N ARG A 172 13.78 13.79 -7.22
CA ARG A 172 14.66 13.12 -8.16
C ARG A 172 15.73 12.24 -7.52
N VAL A 173 16.16 12.59 -6.32
CA VAL A 173 17.09 11.80 -5.51
C VAL A 173 16.35 10.83 -4.60
N LEU A 174 15.22 11.26 -4.01
CA LEU A 174 14.51 10.49 -2.99
C LEU A 174 13.63 9.38 -3.57
N LEU A 175 12.94 9.61 -4.70
CA LEU A 175 12.07 8.62 -5.33
C LEU A 175 12.77 7.31 -5.70
N PRO A 176 13.95 7.30 -6.34
CA PRO A 176 14.60 6.03 -6.68
C PRO A 176 14.89 5.22 -5.42
N ILE A 177 15.41 5.87 -4.37
CA ILE A 177 15.75 5.23 -3.09
C ILE A 177 14.50 4.67 -2.41
N VAL A 178 13.44 5.48 -2.30
CA VAL A 178 12.20 5.10 -1.62
C VAL A 178 11.49 3.98 -2.38
N MET A 179 11.38 4.09 -3.70
CA MET A 179 10.72 3.07 -4.51
C MET A 179 11.49 1.76 -4.51
N GLU A 180 12.82 1.79 -4.64
CA GLU A 180 13.64 0.58 -4.55
C GLU A 180 13.45 -0.12 -3.19
N TYR A 181 13.47 0.64 -2.10
CA TYR A 181 13.24 0.10 -0.76
C TYR A 181 11.84 -0.52 -0.60
N LEU A 182 10.80 0.19 -1.04
CA LEU A 182 9.42 -0.28 -0.94
C LEU A 182 9.15 -1.51 -1.81
N LEU A 183 9.70 -1.55 -3.03
CA LEU A 183 9.56 -2.70 -3.93
C LEU A 183 10.31 -3.94 -3.42
N ASN A 184 11.49 -3.76 -2.84
CA ASN A 184 12.22 -4.86 -2.21
C ASN A 184 11.43 -5.48 -1.04
N ILE A 185 10.76 -4.65 -0.22
CA ILE A 185 9.87 -5.15 0.85
C ILE A 185 8.67 -5.90 0.27
N TYR A 186 8.06 -5.35 -0.79
CA TYR A 186 6.93 -5.97 -1.48
C TYR A 186 7.28 -7.37 -1.99
N GLU A 187 8.42 -7.52 -2.68
CA GLU A 187 8.85 -8.81 -3.24
C GLU A 187 9.14 -9.84 -2.13
N HIS A 188 9.75 -9.43 -1.01
CA HIS A 188 9.99 -10.30 0.13
C HIS A 188 8.69 -10.79 0.78
N GLN A 189 7.68 -9.92 0.87
CA GLN A 189 6.36 -10.29 1.39
C GLN A 189 5.66 -11.30 0.47
N GLU A 190 5.71 -11.08 -0.84
CA GLU A 190 5.11 -11.96 -1.86
C GLU A 190 5.78 -13.35 -1.83
N ARG A 191 7.12 -13.41 -1.82
CA ARG A 191 7.89 -14.66 -1.71
C ARG A 191 7.53 -15.43 -0.43
N ARG A 192 7.38 -14.74 0.71
CA ARG A 192 6.97 -15.35 1.98
C ARG A 192 5.54 -15.90 1.94
N LYS A 193 4.58 -15.17 1.36
CA LYS A 193 3.20 -15.64 1.21
C LYS A 193 3.13 -16.85 0.28
N SER A 194 3.82 -16.81 -0.85
CA SER A 194 3.88 -17.91 -1.82
C SER A 194 4.57 -19.16 -1.24
N ALA A 195 5.65 -18.99 -0.46
CA ALA A 195 6.29 -20.08 0.26
C ALA A 195 5.36 -20.70 1.31
N LYS A 196 4.65 -19.89 2.10
CA LYS A 196 3.65 -20.39 3.06
C LYS A 196 2.51 -21.13 2.36
N ARG A 197 2.00 -20.62 1.24
CA ARG A 197 0.97 -21.31 0.44
C ARG A 197 1.44 -22.66 -0.07
N ARG A 198 2.64 -22.73 -0.67
CA ARG A 198 3.25 -24.00 -1.10
C ARG A 198 3.43 -24.99 0.06
N LEU A 199 3.79 -24.51 1.24
CA LEU A 199 3.90 -25.35 2.44
C LEU A 199 2.53 -25.84 2.93
N LEU A 200 1.50 -24.99 2.90
CA LEU A 200 0.13 -25.36 3.26
C LEU A 200 -0.46 -26.35 2.26
N GLU A 201 -0.25 -26.14 0.96
CA GLU A 201 -0.64 -27.09 -0.10
C GLU A 201 0.06 -28.42 0.09
N LYS A 202 1.39 -28.45 0.32
CA LYS A 202 2.12 -29.69 0.63
C LYS A 202 1.60 -30.40 1.88
N ARG A 203 1.22 -29.66 2.92
CA ARG A 203 0.61 -30.22 4.14
C ARG A 203 -0.80 -30.77 3.90
N ALA A 204 -1.61 -30.09 3.10
CA ALA A 204 -2.94 -30.54 2.71
C ALA A 204 -2.88 -31.78 1.81
N PHE A 205 -1.93 -31.82 0.86
CA PHE A 205 -1.68 -32.97 0.00
C PHE A 205 -1.14 -34.17 0.79
N GLY A 206 -0.21 -33.93 1.72
CA GLY A 206 0.28 -34.96 2.64
C GLY A 206 -0.84 -35.55 3.49
N HIS A 207 -1.79 -34.74 3.96
CA HIS A 207 -2.97 -35.24 4.67
C HIS A 207 -3.91 -36.05 3.78
N HIS A 208 -4.16 -35.64 2.53
CA HIS A 208 -4.99 -36.41 1.60
C HIS A 208 -4.35 -37.75 1.21
N GLN A 209 -3.04 -37.79 1.03
CA GLN A 209 -2.32 -39.02 0.72
C GLN A 209 -2.27 -39.97 1.93
N PHE A 210 -2.14 -39.45 3.14
CA PHE A 210 -2.23 -40.24 4.38
C PHE A 210 -3.64 -40.80 4.61
N VAL A 211 -4.70 -40.08 4.24
CA VAL A 211 -6.09 -40.54 4.38
C VAL A 211 -6.42 -41.64 3.36
N HIS A 212 -5.95 -41.52 2.11
CA HIS A 212 -6.20 -42.53 1.08
C HIS A 212 -5.43 -43.84 1.35
N ASP A 213 -4.14 -43.74 1.69
CA ASP A 213 -3.27 -44.88 2.00
C ASP A 213 -3.76 -45.64 3.24
N ASN A 214 -4.19 -44.91 4.27
CA ASN A 214 -4.70 -45.52 5.50
C ASN A 214 -6.11 -46.14 5.31
N SER A 215 -6.91 -45.68 4.34
CA SER A 215 -8.20 -46.28 4.01
C SER A 215 -8.07 -47.60 3.23
N GLU A 216 -7.05 -47.73 2.37
CA GLU A 216 -6.71 -49.00 1.70
C GLU A 216 -6.16 -50.02 2.69
N TRP A 217 -5.31 -49.59 3.63
CA TRP A 217 -4.81 -50.46 4.73
C TRP A 217 -5.95 -51.00 5.60
N LEU A 218 -6.95 -50.16 5.95
CA LEU A 218 -8.09 -50.58 6.76
C LEU A 218 -9.02 -51.56 6.02
N GLN A 219 -9.19 -51.41 4.70
CA GLN A 219 -9.98 -52.34 3.88
C GLN A 219 -9.27 -53.68 3.67
N THR A 220 -7.97 -53.66 3.35
CA THR A 220 -7.17 -54.89 3.21
C THR A 220 -7.05 -55.65 4.53
N HIS A 221 -6.99 -54.97 5.68
CA HIS A 221 -6.95 -55.60 7.00
C HIS A 221 -8.31 -56.11 7.48
N SER A 222 -9.42 -55.51 7.04
CA SER A 222 -10.75 -56.08 7.28
C SER A 222 -11.02 -57.32 6.42
N GLU A 223 -10.61 -57.30 5.13
CA GLU A 223 -10.76 -58.45 4.24
C GLU A 223 -9.88 -59.63 4.67
N THR A 224 -8.65 -59.39 5.12
CA THR A 224 -7.80 -60.47 5.64
C THR A 224 -8.30 -61.05 6.96
N GLN A 225 -8.99 -60.28 7.82
CA GLN A 225 -9.63 -60.86 9.00
C GLN A 225 -10.87 -61.69 8.67
N GLU A 226 -11.67 -61.29 7.69
CA GLU A 226 -12.86 -62.03 7.26
C GLU A 226 -12.47 -63.39 6.64
N ILE A 227 -11.44 -63.41 5.78
CA ILE A 227 -10.89 -64.64 5.16
C ILE A 227 -10.31 -65.60 6.22
N VAL A 228 -9.61 -65.09 7.23
CA VAL A 228 -9.02 -65.93 8.30
C VAL A 228 -10.10 -66.56 9.19
N THR A 229 -11.21 -65.88 9.45
CA THR A 229 -12.35 -66.47 10.17
C THR A 229 -13.14 -67.50 9.35
N GLU A 230 -13.18 -67.36 8.03
CA GLU A 230 -13.85 -68.32 7.14
C GLU A 230 -13.02 -69.60 6.96
N GLU A 231 -11.69 -69.47 6.93
CA GLU A 231 -10.76 -70.62 6.87
C GLU A 231 -10.77 -71.42 8.18
N ASP A 232 -10.77 -70.77 9.34
CA ASP A 232 -10.81 -71.43 10.67
C ASP A 232 -12.17 -72.13 10.92
N THR A 233 -13.28 -71.58 10.42
CA THR A 233 -14.60 -72.25 10.49
C THR A 233 -14.70 -73.47 9.58
N SER A 234 -14.08 -73.43 8.40
CA SER A 234 -14.01 -74.57 7.49
C SER A 234 -13.10 -75.70 8.01
N GLU A 235 -12.00 -75.37 8.70
CA GLU A 235 -11.06 -76.34 9.27
C GLU A 235 -11.66 -77.06 10.49
N VAL A 236 -12.47 -76.35 11.30
CA VAL A 236 -13.23 -76.93 12.42
C VAL A 236 -14.30 -77.93 11.94
N ASP A 237 -14.97 -77.67 10.81
CA ASP A 237 -15.98 -78.58 10.26
C ASP A 237 -15.38 -79.83 9.57
N VAL A 238 -14.19 -79.73 8.99
CA VAL A 238 -13.46 -80.89 8.45
C VAL A 238 -12.93 -81.80 9.56
N LYS A 239 -12.51 -81.25 10.71
CA LYS A 239 -12.00 -82.02 11.86
C LYS A 239 -13.10 -82.77 12.63
N LYS A 240 -14.36 -82.34 12.55
CA LYS A 240 -15.52 -83.06 13.12
C LYS A 240 -15.94 -84.29 12.31
N ARG A 241 -15.60 -84.37 11.02
CA ARG A 241 -15.95 -85.52 10.15
C ARG A 241 -14.95 -86.68 10.19
N SER A 242 -13.79 -86.52 10.83
CA SER A 242 -12.66 -87.47 10.75
C SER A 242 -12.28 -88.16 12.08
N GLN A 243 -13.20 -88.26 13.05
CA GLN A 243 -12.97 -89.13 14.23
C GLN A 243 -13.49 -90.56 14.02
N PRO A 244 -12.64 -91.61 14.10
CA PRO A 244 -13.07 -93.00 13.99
C PRO A 244 -13.61 -93.54 15.32
N LYS A 245 -14.72 -94.28 15.23
CA LYS A 245 -15.35 -95.07 16.30
C LYS A 245 -14.31 -95.98 16.99
N LYS A 246 -14.21 -95.90 18.32
CA LYS A 246 -13.64 -96.99 19.15
C LYS A 246 -14.71 -97.58 20.05
N SER A 247 -15.04 -98.84 19.77
CA SER A 247 -15.75 -99.73 20.69
C SER A 247 -14.85 -100.08 21.87
N SER A 248 -15.38 -100.08 23.08
CA SER A 248 -14.83 -100.85 24.20
C SER A 248 -15.96 -101.58 24.91
N LYS A 249 -15.82 -102.90 24.96
CA LYS A 249 -16.66 -103.86 25.66
C LYS A 249 -16.29 -103.87 27.15
N ARG A 250 -17.34 -103.84 28.00
CA ARG A 250 -17.62 -104.78 29.10
C ARG A 250 -16.68 -104.79 30.33
N THR A 251 -17.19 -104.42 31.51
CA THR A 251 -17.12 -105.28 32.73
C THR A 251 -18.02 -104.80 33.89
N LYS A 252 -18.81 -105.74 34.42
CA LYS A 252 -19.17 -106.05 35.84
C LYS A 252 -19.07 -104.89 36.86
N LYS A 253 -20.11 -104.60 37.66
CA LYS A 253 -20.73 -105.47 38.67
C LYS A 253 -22.05 -104.84 39.12
#